data_AF-A0AAV9RZ97-F1
#
_entry.id   AF-A0AAV9RZ97-F1
#
_cell.length_a   1.000
_cell.length_b   1.000
_cell.length_c   1.000
_cell.angle_alpha   90.00
_cell.angle_beta   90.00
_cell.angle_gamma   90.00
#
_symmetry.space_group_name_H-M   'P 1'
#
loop_
_entity.id
_entity.type
_entity.pdbx_description
1 polymer ?
#
loop_
_entity_poly.entity_id
_entity_poly.type
_entity_poly.pdbx_seq_one_letter_code
_entity_poly.pdbx_strand_id
1 'polypeptide(L)'
;MTNPKADKGKKQDKASEETTGQHVLELAKQASTATEAEPVCEHNTGSSTILAAINNMNKSMNDRFNDLEATPASTQASLLNLVDRIKEVEDATFNHEGRLFKLQETCARMQAESQALRVKMIDFEARSRRQNIKIIGLPEKIEGGHPRIHYYHVKKTIL
;
A
#
# COMPACT_ATOMS: atom_id res chain seq x y z
N MET A 1 33.95 22.01 19.39
CA MET A 1 34.08 20.55 19.55
C MET A 1 32.91 19.94 18.81
N THR A 2 32.98 19.14 17.75
CA THR A 2 34.03 18.43 16.99
C THR A 2 33.40 18.06 15.63
N ASN A 3 34.14 18.21 14.53
CA ASN A 3 33.82 17.63 13.21
C ASN A 3 34.00 16.10 13.23
N PRO A 4 33.59 15.38 12.16
CA PRO A 4 34.62 15.00 11.18
C PRO A 4 34.20 15.07 9.69
N LYS A 5 35.23 15.25 8.85
CA LYS A 5 35.29 15.11 7.40
C LYS A 5 35.81 13.72 7.01
N ALA A 6 35.47 13.25 5.80
CA ALA A 6 36.31 12.44 4.89
C ALA A 6 35.67 12.58 3.49
N ASP A 7 36.26 13.06 2.39
CA ASP A 7 37.58 13.01 1.74
C ASP A 7 37.94 11.69 1.00
N LYS A 8 37.66 11.75 -0.33
CA LYS A 8 38.45 11.35 -1.52
C LYS A 8 39.12 9.96 -1.69
N GLY A 9 38.88 9.46 -2.90
CA GLY A 9 39.80 8.72 -3.80
C GLY A 9 38.94 7.98 -4.84
N LYS A 10 38.86 8.24 -6.15
CA LYS A 10 39.75 8.66 -7.27
C LYS A 10 40.76 7.59 -7.72
N LYS A 11 40.48 6.91 -8.86
CA LYS A 11 41.29 6.76 -10.11
C LYS A 11 40.90 5.47 -10.89
N GLN A 12 40.49 5.59 -12.17
CA GLN A 12 41.25 5.36 -13.45
C GLN A 12 41.47 3.85 -13.74
N ASP A 13 41.50 3.28 -14.94
CA ASP A 13 41.43 3.64 -16.38
C ASP A 13 41.40 2.25 -17.11
N LYS A 14 40.61 2.02 -18.19
CA LYS A 14 40.97 2.06 -19.62
C LYS A 14 41.46 0.72 -20.26
N ALA A 15 40.71 0.27 -21.29
CA ALA A 15 41.05 -0.54 -22.50
C ALA A 15 41.67 -1.96 -22.31
N SER A 16 41.55 -2.98 -23.20
CA SER A 16 41.36 -3.04 -24.66
C SER A 16 40.98 -4.48 -25.12
N GLU A 17 40.32 -4.59 -26.30
CA GLU A 17 40.57 -5.48 -27.46
C GLU A 17 40.57 -7.04 -27.32
N GLU A 18 39.66 -7.73 -28.02
CA GLU A 18 39.77 -8.38 -29.37
C GLU A 18 40.50 -9.74 -29.36
N THR A 19 39.84 -10.87 -29.66
CA THR A 19 39.54 -11.48 -30.99
C THR A 19 40.55 -12.57 -31.36
N THR A 20 40.04 -13.62 -32.02
CA THR A 20 40.77 -14.63 -32.82
C THR A 20 41.21 -15.86 -32.01
N GLY A 21 40.75 -17.08 -32.30
CA GLY A 21 40.48 -17.63 -33.62
C GLY A 21 41.59 -18.63 -33.95
N GLN A 22 41.17 -19.86 -34.21
CA GLN A 22 41.96 -21.08 -34.32
C GLN A 22 42.96 -21.08 -35.49
N HIS A 23 44.14 -21.70 -35.27
CA HIS A 23 45.04 -22.25 -36.29
C HIS A 23 46.14 -23.05 -35.52
N VAL A 24 46.61 -24.28 -35.80
CA VAL A 24 46.29 -25.33 -36.80
C VAL A 24 47.23 -26.53 -36.59
N LEU A 25 46.88 -27.65 -37.24
CA LEU A 25 47.65 -28.89 -37.59
C LEU A 25 48.18 -29.79 -36.44
N GLU A 26 47.73 -31.05 -36.28
CA GLU A 26 47.80 -32.24 -37.17
C GLU A 26 49.19 -32.89 -37.23
N LEU A 27 49.34 -34.11 -36.68
CA LEU A 27 49.71 -35.36 -37.38
C LEU A 27 50.17 -36.47 -36.41
N ALA A 28 49.63 -37.69 -36.62
CA ALA A 28 50.29 -39.03 -36.62
C ALA A 28 49.40 -40.13 -36.00
N LYS A 29 48.62 -40.86 -36.82
CA LYS A 29 48.87 -42.22 -37.37
C LYS A 29 48.56 -43.36 -36.37
N GLN A 30 47.37 -43.98 -36.42
CA GLN A 30 46.94 -45.15 -37.22
C GLN A 30 47.65 -46.49 -36.89
N ALA A 31 46.90 -47.49 -36.42
CA ALA A 31 46.59 -48.76 -37.13
C ALA A 31 46.05 -49.87 -36.18
N SER A 32 44.84 -50.39 -36.45
CA SER A 32 44.59 -51.83 -36.73
C SER A 32 43.11 -52.25 -36.60
N THR A 33 42.58 -52.71 -37.73
CA THR A 33 41.45 -53.62 -38.01
C THR A 33 41.62 -54.98 -37.29
N ALA A 34 40.65 -55.87 -37.04
CA ALA A 34 39.21 -56.04 -37.30
C ALA A 34 38.70 -57.28 -36.49
N THR A 35 37.39 -57.55 -36.60
CA THR A 35 36.74 -58.90 -36.62
C THR A 35 36.01 -59.39 -35.35
N GLU A 36 34.89 -60.07 -35.63
CA GLU A 36 33.64 -60.30 -34.89
C GLU A 36 33.64 -61.40 -33.80
N ALA A 37 32.53 -61.37 -33.03
CA ALA A 37 31.77 -62.47 -32.39
C ALA A 37 32.09 -62.92 -30.94
N GLU A 38 31.07 -62.70 -30.09
CA GLU A 38 30.74 -63.25 -28.73
C GLU A 38 30.89 -64.79 -28.60
N PRO A 39 31.10 -65.41 -27.40
CA PRO A 39 30.22 -65.26 -26.21
C PRO A 39 30.81 -65.40 -24.77
N VAL A 40 30.11 -64.75 -23.82
CA VAL A 40 29.78 -65.12 -22.41
C VAL A 40 30.91 -65.37 -21.37
N CYS A 41 30.97 -64.49 -20.37
CA CYS A 41 31.31 -64.79 -18.96
C CYS A 41 30.39 -63.99 -18.02
N GLU A 42 29.48 -64.69 -17.33
CA GLU A 42 28.52 -64.14 -16.36
C GLU A 42 29.19 -63.70 -15.05
N HIS A 43 29.66 -62.45 -14.98
CA HIS A 43 29.88 -61.77 -13.70
C HIS A 43 29.77 -60.24 -13.78
N ASN A 44 29.44 -59.69 -14.96
CA ASN A 44 29.43 -58.24 -15.23
C ASN A 44 28.04 -57.59 -15.06
N THR A 45 26.97 -58.39 -14.98
CA THR A 45 25.58 -57.93 -14.94
C THR A 45 25.24 -57.26 -13.61
N GLY A 46 25.75 -57.77 -12.49
CA GLY A 46 25.52 -57.21 -11.16
C GLY A 46 26.12 -55.80 -11.00
N SER A 47 27.37 -55.60 -11.44
CA SER A 47 28.06 -54.29 -11.35
C SER A 47 27.38 -53.23 -12.23
N SER A 48 26.99 -53.59 -13.45
CA SER A 48 26.25 -52.71 -14.37
C SER A 48 24.89 -52.28 -13.81
N THR A 49 24.17 -53.22 -13.17
CA THR A 49 22.86 -52.95 -12.55
C THR A 49 22.98 -52.01 -11.35
N ILE A 50 24.03 -52.16 -10.53
CA ILE A 50 24.30 -51.29 -9.38
C ILE A 50 24.62 -49.86 -9.84
N LEU A 51 25.44 -49.69 -10.88
CA LEU A 51 25.75 -48.36 -11.45
C LEU A 51 24.49 -47.68 -12.02
N ALA A 52 23.62 -48.44 -12.68
CA ALA A 52 22.34 -47.91 -13.17
C ALA A 52 21.43 -47.45 -12.02
N ALA A 53 21.36 -48.20 -10.93
CA ALA A 53 20.59 -47.83 -9.74
C ALA A 53 21.15 -46.56 -9.07
N ILE A 54 22.47 -46.43 -8.96
CA ILE A 54 23.13 -45.22 -8.42
C ILE A 54 22.83 -43.99 -9.29
N ASN A 55 22.93 -44.13 -10.62
CA ASN A 55 22.62 -43.04 -11.54
C ASN A 55 21.15 -42.64 -11.48
N ASN A 56 20.24 -43.61 -11.30
CA ASN A 56 18.82 -43.33 -11.12
C ASN A 56 18.55 -42.60 -9.79
N MET A 57 19.17 -43.03 -8.69
CA MET A 57 19.10 -42.32 -7.41
C MET A 57 19.64 -40.89 -7.50
N ASN A 58 20.79 -40.68 -8.14
CA ASN A 58 21.35 -39.35 -8.35
C ASN A 58 20.42 -38.46 -9.17
N LYS A 59 19.82 -39.01 -10.23
CA LYS A 59 18.83 -38.29 -11.03
C LYS A 59 17.61 -37.91 -10.18
N SER A 60 17.03 -38.88 -9.47
CA SER A 60 15.87 -38.65 -8.59
C SER A 60 16.17 -37.64 -7.49
N MET A 61 17.36 -37.66 -6.90
CA MET A 61 17.79 -36.68 -5.91
C MET A 61 17.91 -35.28 -6.52
N ASN A 62 18.54 -35.14 -7.69
CA ASN A 62 18.63 -33.86 -8.37
C ASN A 62 17.26 -33.31 -8.76
N ASP A 63 16.37 -34.15 -9.27
CA ASP A 63 15.00 -33.74 -9.61
C ASP A 63 14.27 -33.20 -8.36
N ARG A 64 14.37 -33.91 -7.22
CA ARG A 64 13.78 -33.45 -5.96
C ARG A 64 14.44 -32.19 -5.40
N PHE A 65 15.74 -31.99 -5.60
CA PHE A 65 16.41 -30.75 -5.20
C PHE A 65 15.98 -29.56 -6.06
N ASN A 66 15.82 -29.76 -7.37
CA ASN A 66 15.31 -28.74 -8.27
C ASN A 66 13.86 -28.37 -7.91
N ASP A 67 13.02 -29.36 -7.61
CA ASP A 67 11.64 -29.13 -7.15
C ASP A 67 11.63 -28.36 -5.83
N LEU A 68 12.49 -28.74 -4.88
CA LEU A 68 12.63 -28.01 -3.62
C LEU A 68 13.10 -26.58 -3.85
N GLU A 69 14.10 -26.34 -4.69
CA GLU A 69 14.58 -24.99 -5.01
C GLU A 69 13.47 -24.12 -5.64
N ALA A 70 12.65 -24.70 -6.52
CA ALA A 70 11.47 -24.03 -7.06
C ALA A 70 10.47 -23.64 -5.95
N THR A 71 10.36 -24.44 -4.88
CA THR A 71 9.47 -24.16 -3.74
C THR A 71 9.98 -23.11 -2.71
N PRO A 72 11.25 -23.06 -2.23
CA PRO A 72 11.84 -21.77 -1.90
C PRO A 72 11.61 -20.61 -2.82
N ALA A 73 11.90 -20.71 -4.11
CA ALA A 73 11.78 -19.53 -4.97
C ALA A 73 10.34 -18.99 -4.97
N SER A 74 9.35 -19.87 -5.08
CA SER A 74 7.93 -19.52 -5.03
C SER A 74 7.48 -18.98 -3.67
N THR A 75 7.89 -19.60 -2.57
CA THR A 75 7.54 -19.14 -1.21
C THR A 75 8.21 -17.82 -0.87
N GLN A 76 9.46 -17.60 -1.27
CA GLN A 76 10.18 -16.34 -1.11
C GLN A 76 9.51 -15.23 -1.91
N ALA A 77 9.11 -15.49 -3.16
CA ALA A 77 8.36 -14.53 -3.97
C ALA A 77 7.02 -14.17 -3.32
N SER A 78 6.31 -15.16 -2.77
CA SER A 78 5.05 -14.96 -2.06
C SER A 78 5.23 -14.12 -0.78
N LEU A 79 6.31 -14.35 -0.03
CA LEU A 79 6.65 -13.57 1.15
C LEU A 79 6.96 -12.11 0.80
N LEU A 80 7.72 -11.86 -0.26
CA LEU A 80 8.00 -10.50 -0.73
C LEU A 80 6.70 -9.78 -1.14
N ASN A 81 5.82 -10.47 -1.87
CA ASN A 81 4.51 -9.92 -2.25
C ASN A 81 3.66 -9.58 -1.02
N LEU A 82 3.65 -10.45 0.00
CA LEU A 82 2.93 -10.19 1.25
C LEU A 82 3.49 -8.98 1.99
N VAL A 83 4.82 -8.83 2.04
CA VAL A 83 5.48 -7.67 2.65
C VAL A 83 5.08 -6.37 1.94
N ASP A 84 5.05 -6.36 0.61
CA ASP A 84 4.66 -5.17 -0.15
C ASP A 84 3.18 -4.83 0.07
N ARG A 85 2.29 -5.83 0.07
CA ARG A 85 0.88 -5.64 0.38
C ARG A 85 0.64 -5.12 1.80
N ILE A 86 1.44 -5.57 2.78
CA ILE A 86 1.35 -5.07 4.15
C ILE A 86 1.72 -3.58 4.18
N LYS A 87 2.82 -3.18 3.53
CA LYS A 87 3.20 -1.76 3.44
C LYS A 87 2.11 -0.91 2.80
N GLU A 88 1.52 -1.36 1.71
CA GLU A 88 0.41 -0.66 1.06
C GLU A 88 -0.79 -0.47 2.00
N VAL A 89 -1.13 -1.50 2.78
CA VAL A 89 -2.21 -1.43 3.77
C VAL A 89 -1.85 -0.49 4.92
N GLU A 90 -0.61 -0.50 5.39
CA GLU A 90 -0.12 0.41 6.44
C GLU A 90 -0.19 1.86 5.98
N ASP A 91 0.28 2.16 4.77
CA ASP A 91 0.21 3.50 4.16
C ASP A 91 -1.23 3.97 3.96
N ALA A 92 -2.11 3.08 3.47
CA ALA A 92 -3.53 3.38 3.31
C ALA A 92 -4.20 3.66 4.68
N THR A 93 -3.86 2.87 5.70
CA THR A 93 -4.36 3.04 7.07
C THR A 93 -3.92 4.39 7.63
N PHE A 94 -2.63 4.74 7.52
CA PHE A 94 -2.11 6.02 7.95
C PHE A 94 -2.81 7.21 7.26
N ASN A 95 -3.07 7.10 5.95
CA ASN A 95 -3.82 8.10 5.22
C ASN A 95 -5.26 8.23 5.73
N HIS A 96 -5.93 7.12 5.97
CA HIS A 96 -7.30 7.08 6.47
C HIS A 96 -7.41 7.66 7.88
N GLU A 97 -6.49 7.31 8.78
CA GLU A 97 -6.41 7.90 10.13
C GLU A 97 -6.21 9.42 10.07
N GLY A 98 -5.31 9.91 9.20
CA GLY A 98 -5.10 11.34 9.01
C GLY A 98 -6.36 12.07 8.49
N ARG A 99 -7.12 11.44 7.59
CA ARG A 99 -8.40 11.96 7.10
C ARG A 99 -9.48 11.95 8.18
N LEU A 100 -9.56 10.89 8.97
CA LEU A 100 -10.50 10.79 10.09
C LEU A 100 -10.23 11.85 11.15
N PHE A 101 -8.96 12.08 11.49
CA PHE A 101 -8.58 13.14 12.43
C PHE A 101 -9.04 14.53 11.95
N LYS A 102 -8.76 14.87 10.68
CA LYS A 102 -9.24 16.13 10.08
C LYS A 102 -10.76 16.22 10.04
N LEU A 103 -11.45 15.12 9.77
CA LEU A 103 -12.91 15.10 9.77
C LEU A 103 -13.45 15.33 11.20
N GLN A 104 -12.87 14.68 12.20
CA GLN A 104 -13.24 14.88 13.60
C GLN A 104 -13.03 16.32 14.04
N GLU A 105 -11.91 16.94 13.65
CA GLU A 105 -11.64 18.36 13.92
C GLU A 105 -12.68 19.29 13.27
N THR A 106 -13.00 19.06 12.00
CA THR A 106 -14.01 19.87 11.29
C THR A 106 -15.41 19.71 11.88
N CYS A 107 -15.80 18.49 12.26
CA CYS A 107 -17.05 18.22 12.97
C CYS A 107 -17.10 18.93 14.33
N ALA A 108 -16.03 18.84 15.13
CA ALA A 108 -15.94 19.50 16.43
C ALA A 108 -16.05 21.04 16.29
N ARG A 109 -15.35 21.62 15.31
CA ARG A 109 -15.44 23.05 15.00
C ARG A 109 -16.86 23.45 14.58
N MET A 110 -17.47 22.71 13.66
CA MET A 110 -18.82 23.00 13.17
C MET A 110 -19.86 22.87 14.30
N GLN A 111 -19.71 21.90 15.19
CA GLN A 111 -20.56 21.75 16.37
C GLN A 111 -20.43 22.95 17.32
N ALA A 112 -19.21 23.42 17.59
CA ALA A 112 -18.96 24.58 18.43
C ALA A 112 -19.56 25.87 17.81
N GLU A 113 -19.37 26.08 16.51
CA GLU A 113 -19.97 27.20 15.77
C GLU A 113 -21.49 27.15 15.81
N SER A 114 -22.09 25.99 15.53
CA SER A 114 -23.54 25.80 15.58
C SER A 114 -24.11 26.12 16.96
N GLN A 115 -23.46 25.67 18.03
CA GLN A 115 -23.85 26.00 19.40
C GLN A 115 -23.75 27.51 19.68
N ALA A 116 -22.66 28.15 19.25
CA ALA A 116 -22.48 29.60 19.41
C ALA A 116 -23.55 30.40 18.66
N LEU A 117 -23.87 30.01 17.42
CA LEU A 117 -24.96 30.63 16.65
C LEU A 117 -26.31 30.43 17.32
N ARG A 118 -26.59 29.23 17.84
CA ARG A 118 -27.84 28.94 18.55
C ARG A 118 -28.03 29.84 19.77
N VAL A 119 -26.96 30.04 20.56
CA VAL A 119 -27.00 30.95 21.72
C VAL A 119 -27.28 32.39 21.27
N LYS A 120 -26.61 32.87 20.22
CA LYS A 120 -26.86 34.21 19.66
C LYS A 120 -28.29 34.39 19.16
N MET A 121 -28.84 33.39 18.48
CA MET A 121 -30.22 33.41 17.99
C MET A 121 -31.21 33.53 19.14
N ILE A 122 -31.01 32.77 20.23
CA ILE A 122 -31.85 32.84 21.42
C ILE A 122 -31.79 34.24 22.06
N ASP A 123 -30.59 34.84 22.16
CA ASP A 123 -30.47 36.21 22.68
C ASP A 123 -31.21 37.22 21.80
N PHE A 124 -31.03 37.16 20.48
CA PHE A 124 -31.71 38.05 19.55
C PHE A 124 -33.23 37.90 19.60
N GLU A 125 -33.72 36.67 19.67
CA GLU A 125 -35.15 36.41 19.83
C GLU A 125 -35.67 36.98 21.16
N ALA A 126 -34.96 36.76 22.27
CA ALA A 126 -35.34 37.27 23.58
C ALA A 126 -35.34 38.80 23.63
N ARG A 127 -34.38 39.47 22.98
CA ARG A 127 -34.33 40.94 22.87
C ARG A 127 -35.45 41.48 21.99
N SER A 128 -35.71 40.84 20.85
CA SER A 128 -36.82 41.19 19.96
C SER A 128 -38.18 41.05 20.67
N ARG A 129 -38.40 39.95 21.41
CA ARG A 129 -39.60 39.75 22.22
C ARG A 129 -39.75 40.82 23.32
N ARG A 130 -38.66 41.23 23.97
CA ARG A 130 -38.67 42.32 24.97
C ARG A 130 -38.99 43.69 24.39
N GLN A 131 -38.69 43.92 23.12
CA GLN A 131 -39.04 45.16 22.42
C GLN A 131 -40.49 45.19 21.92
N ASN A 132 -41.16 44.03 21.87
CA ASN A 132 -42.53 43.91 21.41
C ASN A 132 -43.53 43.98 22.57
N ILE A 133 -44.57 44.82 22.42
CA ILE A 133 -45.69 44.89 23.36
C ILE A 133 -46.79 43.94 22.86
N LYS A 134 -47.28 43.06 23.73
CA LYS A 134 -48.43 42.19 23.46
C LYS A 134 -49.67 42.74 24.16
N ILE A 135 -50.68 43.10 23.38
CA ILE A 135 -51.98 43.54 23.88
C ILE A 135 -52.93 42.35 23.72
N ILE A 136 -53.40 41.79 24.84
CA ILE A 136 -54.23 40.58 24.89
C ILE A 136 -55.61 40.96 25.44
N GLY A 137 -56.68 40.36 24.90
CA GLY A 137 -58.05 40.60 25.36
C GLY A 137 -58.81 41.70 24.62
N LEU A 138 -58.31 42.18 23.47
CA LEU A 138 -59.06 43.07 22.60
C LEU A 138 -60.09 42.26 21.77
N PRO A 139 -61.37 42.69 21.72
CA PRO A 139 -62.35 42.10 20.82
C PRO A 139 -61.91 42.25 19.36
N GLU A 140 -62.12 41.20 18.56
CA GLU A 140 -61.78 41.22 17.13
C GLU A 140 -62.56 42.35 16.40
N LYS A 141 -61.92 42.94 15.38
CA LYS A 141 -62.46 44.00 14.49
C LYS A 141 -62.72 45.38 15.11
N ILE A 142 -62.33 45.62 16.37
CA ILE A 142 -62.41 46.96 16.98
C ILE A 142 -61.55 48.01 16.25
N GLU A 143 -60.57 47.54 15.49
CA GLU A 143 -59.58 48.35 14.78
C GLU A 143 -60.13 48.99 13.49
N GLY A 144 -61.32 48.59 13.03
CA GLY A 144 -61.99 49.19 11.87
C GLY A 144 -61.19 49.13 10.56
N GLY A 145 -60.27 48.16 10.42
CA GLY A 145 -59.37 48.08 9.26
C GLY A 145 -58.14 48.99 9.34
N HIS A 146 -57.90 49.65 10.47
CA HIS A 146 -56.72 50.49 10.71
C HIS A 146 -55.91 50.05 11.95
N PRO A 147 -55.24 48.87 11.90
CA PRO A 147 -54.52 48.31 13.03
C PRO A 147 -53.46 49.23 13.63
N ARG A 148 -52.73 49.96 12.76
CA ARG A 148 -51.68 50.87 13.20
C ARG A 148 -52.23 52.03 14.02
N ILE A 149 -53.31 52.67 13.56
CA ILE A 149 -53.90 53.84 14.24
C ILE A 149 -54.47 53.41 15.58
N HIS A 150 -55.20 52.29 15.60
CA HIS A 150 -55.76 51.73 16.83
C HIS A 150 -54.64 51.34 17.82
N TYR A 151 -53.57 50.69 17.36
CA TYR A 151 -52.40 50.38 18.20
C TYR A 151 -51.77 51.62 18.83
N TYR A 152 -51.53 52.70 18.07
CA TYR A 152 -50.97 53.93 18.64
C TYR A 152 -51.90 54.60 19.64
N HIS A 153 -53.22 54.56 19.41
CA HIS A 153 -54.20 55.08 20.34
C HIS A 153 -54.19 54.29 21.66
N VAL A 154 -54.27 52.96 21.60
CA VAL A 154 -54.19 52.10 22.78
C VAL A 154 -52.86 52.28 23.51
N LYS A 155 -51.75 52.36 22.77
CA LYS A 155 -50.42 52.59 23.34
C LYS A 155 -50.35 53.91 24.12
N LYS A 156 -50.88 55.02 23.56
CA LYS A 156 -50.89 56.34 24.22
C LYS A 156 -51.79 56.37 25.46
N THR A 157 -52.80 55.51 25.52
CA THR A 157 -53.73 55.44 26.66
C THR A 157 -53.19 54.57 27.80
N ILE A 158 -52.35 53.57 27.50
CA ILE A 158 -51.87 52.57 28.47
C ILE A 158 -50.43 52.81 28.96
N LEU A 159 -49.56 53.39 28.13
CA LEU A 159 -48.14 53.71 28.46
C LEU A 159 -47.94 55.22 28.58
#